data_AF-A0A3D9MLW6-F1
#
_entry.id   AF-A0A3D9MLW6-F1
#
_cell.length_a   1.000
_cell.length_b   1.000
_cell.length_c   1.000
_cell.angle_alpha   90.00
_cell.angle_beta   90.00
_cell.angle_gamma   90.00
#
_symmetry.space_group_name_H-M   'P 1'
#
loop_
_entity.id
_entity.type
_entity.pdbx_description
1 polymer ?
#
loop_
_entity_poly.entity_id
_entity_poly.type
_entity_poly.pdbx_seq_one_letter_code
_entity_poly.pdbx_strand_id
1 'polypeptide(L)' 'MKNIAHPLEHNADARAYYESLTKRASRGGVCIWREVVEQCHGSLPTWAARKQRAREKAAMKQAAESAN' A
#
# COMPACT_ATOMS: atom_id res chain seq x y z
N MET A 1 33.39 -12.02 -9.69
CA MET A 1 32.20 -11.82 -8.84
C MET A 1 31.17 -12.84 -9.27
N LYS A 2 30.74 -13.77 -8.40
CA LYS A 2 29.66 -14.71 -8.74
C LYS A 2 28.37 -13.90 -8.76
N ASN A 3 27.80 -13.70 -9.95
CA ASN A 3 26.40 -13.28 -10.07
C ASN A 3 25.57 -14.39 -9.43
N ILE A 4 25.15 -14.19 -8.19
CA ILE A 4 24.12 -15.01 -7.56
C ILE A 4 22.81 -14.54 -8.21
N ALA A 5 22.65 -14.87 -9.49
CA ALA A 5 21.41 -14.68 -10.20
C ALA A 5 20.37 -15.53 -9.46
N HIS A 6 19.28 -14.89 -9.05
CA HIS A 6 18.28 -15.59 -8.28
C HIS A 6 17.73 -16.74 -9.13
N PRO A 7 17.58 -17.98 -8.63
CA PRO A 7 17.18 -19.13 -9.45
C PRO A 7 15.85 -18.96 -10.21
N LEU A 8 15.04 -17.97 -9.80
CA LEU A 8 13.79 -17.60 -10.46
C LEU A 8 13.96 -16.64 -11.66
N GLU A 9 15.11 -15.99 -11.85
CA GLU A 9 15.34 -15.05 -12.95
C GLU A 9 15.48 -15.76 -14.32
N HIS A 10 15.82 -17.04 -14.33
CA HIS A 10 16.01 -17.83 -15.56
C HIS A 10 14.93 -18.89 -15.80
N ASN A 11 13.95 -19.03 -14.90
CA ASN A 11 12.88 -20.00 -15.05
C ASN A 11 11.66 -19.32 -15.70
N ALA A 12 11.54 -19.51 -17.01
CA ALA A 12 10.43 -18.97 -17.81
C ALA A 12 9.06 -19.39 -17.26
N ASP A 13 8.93 -20.61 -16.74
CA ASP A 13 7.69 -21.13 -16.17
C ASP A 13 7.35 -20.45 -14.85
N ALA A 14 8.35 -20.20 -14.00
CA ALA A 14 8.17 -19.47 -12.74
C ALA A 14 7.77 -18.00 -13.00
N ARG A 15 8.37 -17.38 -14.01
CA ARG A 15 8.00 -16.03 -14.46
C ARG A 15 6.56 -15.99 -14.99
N ALA A 16 6.20 -16.92 -15.87
CA ALA A 16 4.84 -17.01 -16.41
C ALA A 16 3.81 -17.26 -15.29
N TYR A 17 4.15 -18.12 -14.32
CA TYR A 17 3.32 -18.36 -13.14
C TYR A 17 3.14 -17.09 -12.32
N TYR A 18 4.22 -16.34 -12.05
CA TYR A 18 4.15 -15.09 -11.29
C TYR A 18 3.34 -14.01 -12.02
N GLU A 19 3.57 -13.81 -13.32
CA GLU A 19 2.79 -12.88 -14.16
C GLU A 19 1.31 -13.27 -14.21
N SER A 20 1.00 -14.58 -14.27
CA SER A 20 -0.38 -15.08 -14.18
C SER A 20 -1.01 -14.83 -12.81
N LEU A 21 -0.20 -14.88 -11.74
CA LEU A 21 -0.61 -14.60 -10.37
C LEU A 21 -0.85 -13.11 -10.17
N THR A 22 -0.02 -12.24 -10.75
CA THR A 22 -0.25 -10.78 -10.76
C THR A 22 -1.49 -10.40 -11.56
N LYS A 23 -1.77 -11.10 -12.68
CA LYS A 23 -3.01 -10.93 -13.45
C LYS A 23 -4.25 -11.45 -12.70
N ARG A 24 -4.11 -12.54 -11.94
CA ARG A 24 -5.19 -13.16 -11.13
C ARG A 24 -5.37 -12.52 -9.77
N ALA A 25 -4.35 -11.88 -9.23
CA ALA A 25 -4.43 -11.01 -8.07
C ALA A 25 -5.33 -9.87 -8.50
N SER A 26 -6.62 -10.08 -8.30
CA SER A 26 -7.63 -9.07 -8.51
C SER A 26 -7.10 -7.81 -7.86
N ARG A 27 -7.06 -6.72 -8.64
CA ARG A 27 -6.94 -5.38 -8.08
C ARG A 27 -8.20 -5.20 -7.24
N GLY A 28 -8.15 -5.73 -6.01
CA GLY A 28 -9.26 -5.65 -5.08
C GLY A 28 -9.58 -4.19 -4.85
N GLY A 29 -10.77 -3.90 -4.29
CA GLY A 29 -11.21 -2.52 -4.08
C GLY A 29 -10.16 -1.63 -3.41
N VAL A 30 -9.28 -2.19 -2.57
CA VAL A 30 -8.14 -1.50 -1.95
C VAL A 30 -7.08 -1.02 -2.95
N CYS A 31 -6.72 -1.83 -3.96
CA CYS A 31 -5.74 -1.43 -4.98
C CYS A 31 -6.32 -0.32 -5.88
N ILE A 32 -7.57 -0.49 -6.32
CA ILE A 32 -8.27 0.51 -7.14
C ILE A 32 -8.41 1.82 -6.36
N TRP A 33 -8.82 1.75 -5.08
CA TRP A 33 -8.90 2.93 -4.22
C TRP A 33 -7.55 3.62 -4.07
N ARG A 34 -6.45 2.88 -3.87
CA ARG A 34 -5.11 3.48 -3.77
C ARG A 34 -4.73 4.23 -5.04
N GLU A 35 -4.95 3.63 -6.21
CA GLU A 35 -4.63 4.23 -7.51
C GLU A 35 -5.44 5.50 -7.78
N VAL A 36 -6.74 5.49 -7.46
CA VAL A 36 -7.61 6.67 -7.58
C VAL A 36 -7.14 7.78 -6.64
N VAL A 37 -6.80 7.45 -5.39
CA VAL A 37 -6.30 8.44 -4.43
C VAL A 37 -4.94 9.01 -4.86
N GLU A 38 -4.05 8.19 -5.42
CA GLU A 38 -2.78 8.64 -6.00
C GLU A 38 -2.98 9.56 -7.20
N GLN A 39 -3.91 9.25 -8.10
CA GLN A 39 -4.25 10.13 -9.23
C GLN A 39 -4.85 11.46 -8.77
N CYS A 40 -5.72 11.45 -7.76
CA CYS A 40 -6.36 12.66 -7.26
C CYS A 40 -5.43 13.57 -6.46
N HIS A 41 -4.48 13.00 -5.71
CA HIS A 41 -3.66 13.75 -4.74
C HIS A 41 -2.17 13.79 -5.09
N GLY A 42 -1.75 13.18 -6.20
CA GLY A 42 -0.36 13.09 -6.65
C GLY A 42 0.51 12.13 -5.84
N SER A 43 0.16 11.84 -4.59
CA SER A 43 0.82 10.84 -3.75
C SER A 43 -0.08 10.37 -2.60
N LEU A 44 0.19 9.18 -2.06
CA LEU A 44 -0.48 8.71 -0.86
C LEU A 44 0.11 9.36 0.41
N PRO A 45 -0.74 9.61 1.42
CA PRO A 45 -0.26 10.01 2.73
C PRO A 45 0.62 8.91 3.32
N THR A 46 1.82 9.31 3.74
CA THR A 46 2.82 8.45 4.39
C THR A 46 2.30 7.89 5.71
N TRP A 47 2.93 6.83 6.20
CA TRP A 47 2.60 6.28 7.53
C TRP A 47 2.70 7.32 8.65
N ALA A 48 3.71 8.20 8.58
CA ALA A 48 3.87 9.30 9.52
C ALA A 48 2.67 10.26 9.49
N ALA A 49 2.22 10.66 8.29
CA ALA A 49 1.06 11.53 8.12
C ALA A 49 -0.23 10.89 8.66
N ARG A 50 -0.42 9.58 8.44
CA ARG A 50 -1.56 8.83 8.99
C ARG A 50 -1.53 8.76 10.51
N LYS A 51 -0.36 8.49 11.09
CA LYS A 51 -0.17 8.41 12.55
C LYS A 51 -0.44 9.76 13.22
N GLN A 52 -0.01 10.86 12.60
CA GLN A 52 -0.27 12.20 13.10
C GLN A 52 -1.77 12.53 13.09
N ARG A 53 -2.47 12.28 11.97
CA ARG A 53 -3.93 12.46 11.91
C ARG A 53 -4.70 11.66 12.95
N ALA A 54 -4.25 10.42 13.22
CA ALA A 54 -4.88 9.58 14.25
C ALA A 54 -4.75 10.18 15.66
N ARG A 55 -3.59 10.78 15.96
CA ARG A 55 -3.34 11.47 17.23
C ARG A 55 -4.19 12.74 17.37
N GLU A 56 -4.26 13.54 16.31
CA GLU A 56 -5.09 14.75 16.28
C GLU A 56 -6.57 14.41 16.51
N LYS A 57 -7.07 13.36 15.86
CA LYS A 57 -8.45 12.90 16.06
C LYS A 57 -8.71 12.43 17.49
N ALA A 58 -7.76 11.72 18.10
CA ALA A 58 -7.87 11.28 19.49
C ALA A 58 -7.88 12.48 20.46
N ALA A 59 -7.02 13.47 20.22
CA ALA A 59 -6.96 14.70 21.02
C ALA A 59 -8.25 15.51 20.92
N MET A 60 -8.81 15.67 19.71
CA MET A 60 -10.11 16.35 19.52
C MET A 60 -11.25 15.62 20.23
N LYS A 61 -11.26 14.28 20.19
CA LYS A 61 -12.26 13.48 20.89
C LYS A 61 -12.17 13.67 22.41
N GLN A 62 -10.96 13.63 22.97
CA GLN A 62 -10.74 13.87 24.39
C GLN A 62 -11.15 15.29 24.80
N ALA A 63 -10.80 16.30 24.00
CA ALA A 63 -11.19 17.68 24.26
C ALA A 63 -12.73 17.86 24.29
N ALA A 64 -13.44 17.19 23.38
CA ALA A 64 -14.90 17.21 23.35
C ALA A 64 -15.54 16.49 24.57
N GLU A 65 -14.92 15.41 25.04
CA GLU A 65 -15.39 14.67 26.23
C GLU A 65 -15.13 15.46 27.53
N SER A 66 -14.05 16.23 27.61
CA SER A 66 -13.73 17.08 28.79
C SER A 66 -14.52 18.40 28.86
N ALA A 67 -15.21 18.78 27.78
CA ALA A 67 -16.00 20.01 27.69
C ALA A 67 -17.48 19.79 28.04
N ASN A 68 -17.86 18.57 28.44
CA ASN A 68 -19.22 18.15 28.79
C ASN A 68 -19.26 17.62 30.22
#